data_AF-A0A7Y3M3Q3-F1
#
_entry.id   AF-A0A7Y3M3Q3-F1
#
_cell.length_a   1.000
_cell.length_b   1.000
_cell.length_c   1.000
_cell.angle_alpha   90.00
_cell.angle_beta   90.00
_cell.angle_gamma   90.00
#
_symmetry.space_group_name_H-M   'P 1'
#
loop_
_entity.id
_entity.type
_entity.pdbx_description
1 polymer ?
#
loop_
_entity_poly.entity_id
_entity_poly.type
_entity_poly.pdbx_seq_one_letter_code
_entity_poly.pdbx_strand_id
1 'polypeptide(L)'
;PLPDGGMLVDNGRYSLEIDHTDYMDSKAIFSYDIHGIFTKRRENYQVLVDQLKDADGIELLYPELDENVSPQSCPILIKNKNRDDIFKAMNDKGFGLVSLYYHMIEPLRQTAYESANYTSKHITNLPVHQDCEASELIKLTDYLKELIA
;
A
#
# COMPACT_ATOMS: atom_id res chain seq x y z
N PRO A 1 10.86 -27.02 4.80
CA PRO A 1 9.65 -26.88 5.64
C PRO A 1 10.09 -26.38 7.00
N LEU A 2 9.91 -25.08 7.21
CA LEU A 2 10.60 -24.26 8.23
C LEU A 2 10.68 -24.99 9.57
N PRO A 3 11.88 -25.04 10.20
CA PRO A 3 12.34 -23.86 10.95
C PRO A 3 13.56 -23.06 10.44
N ASP A 4 14.05 -23.22 9.20
CA ASP A 4 15.02 -22.25 8.61
C ASP A 4 15.07 -22.24 7.06
N GLY A 5 14.09 -22.84 6.38
CA GLY A 5 13.83 -22.66 4.94
C GLY A 5 12.35 -22.89 4.53
N GLY A 6 11.93 -22.33 3.39
CA GLY A 6 10.52 -22.08 3.00
C GLY A 6 9.54 -23.26 2.85
N MET A 7 8.35 -22.96 2.31
CA MET A 7 7.29 -23.95 2.04
C MET A 7 7.75 -24.96 0.99
N LEU A 8 7.65 -26.26 1.32
CA LEU A 8 7.92 -27.35 0.39
C LEU A 8 6.59 -27.83 -0.21
N VAL A 9 6.50 -27.88 -1.53
CA VAL A 9 5.39 -28.53 -2.26
C VAL A 9 5.91 -29.86 -2.79
N ASP A 10 5.41 -30.96 -2.27
CA ASP A 10 5.71 -32.30 -2.79
C ASP A 10 4.73 -32.65 -3.93
N ASN A 11 5.27 -32.85 -5.12
CA ASN A 11 4.51 -33.24 -6.31
C ASN A 11 4.51 -34.76 -6.56
N GLY A 12 4.91 -35.57 -5.57
CA GLY A 12 4.86 -37.03 -5.60
C GLY A 12 5.88 -37.70 -6.54
N ARG A 13 6.89 -36.96 -7.01
CA ARG A 13 7.92 -37.46 -7.94
C ARG A 13 9.09 -38.15 -7.24
N TYR A 14 9.24 -37.96 -5.93
CA TYR A 14 10.30 -38.56 -5.12
C TYR A 14 9.77 -38.88 -3.72
N SER A 15 10.27 -39.95 -3.09
CA SER A 15 9.94 -40.32 -1.71
C SER A 15 10.84 -39.57 -0.74
N LEU A 16 10.41 -38.38 -0.30
CA LEU A 16 11.08 -37.61 0.75
C LEU A 16 10.44 -37.92 2.11
N GLU A 17 11.23 -38.40 3.06
CA GLU A 17 10.81 -38.51 4.47
C GLU A 17 11.04 -37.16 5.16
N ILE A 18 9.98 -36.57 5.74
CA ILE A 18 10.04 -35.28 6.44
C ILE A 18 9.71 -35.52 7.93
N ASP A 19 10.62 -35.17 8.82
CA ASP A 19 10.40 -35.22 10.28
C ASP A 19 9.38 -34.16 10.71
N HIS A 20 8.42 -34.55 11.54
CA HIS A 20 7.17 -33.82 11.78
C HIS A 20 7.07 -33.06 13.11
N THR A 21 8.19 -32.90 13.81
CA THR A 21 8.20 -32.59 15.24
C THR A 21 8.16 -31.09 15.61
N ASP A 22 8.32 -30.16 14.66
CA ASP A 22 8.40 -28.71 14.94
C ASP A 22 7.71 -27.83 13.87
N TYR A 23 6.46 -28.16 13.49
CA TYR A 23 5.71 -27.32 12.55
C TYR A 23 4.90 -26.22 13.23
N MET A 24 4.89 -25.03 12.63
CA MET A 24 3.75 -24.14 12.76
C MET A 24 2.49 -24.90 12.34
N ASP A 25 1.47 -24.92 13.20
CA ASP A 25 0.15 -25.46 12.84
C ASP A 25 -0.31 -24.77 11.56
N SER A 26 -0.45 -25.53 10.48
CA SER A 26 -0.86 -24.98 9.18
C SER A 26 -2.22 -24.29 9.27
N LYS A 27 -3.04 -24.64 10.27
CA LYS A 27 -4.29 -23.95 10.59
C LYS A 27 -4.06 -22.49 11.03
N ALA A 28 -2.94 -22.17 11.67
CA ALA A 28 -2.62 -20.82 12.14
C ALA A 28 -2.35 -19.84 10.98
N ILE A 29 -1.95 -20.34 9.80
CA ILE A 29 -1.77 -19.50 8.60
C ILE A 29 -3.12 -19.19 7.95
N PHE A 30 -4.08 -20.10 8.06
CA PHE A 30 -5.45 -19.91 7.55
C PHE A 30 -6.44 -19.36 8.59
N SER A 31 -5.99 -19.08 9.82
CA SER A 31 -6.85 -18.56 10.89
C SER A 31 -7.02 -17.04 10.86
N TYR A 32 -6.38 -16.35 9.92
CA TYR A 32 -6.55 -14.90 9.78
C TYR A 32 -7.97 -14.58 9.33
N ASP A 33 -8.57 -13.55 9.94
CA ASP A 33 -9.83 -12.99 9.49
C ASP A 33 -9.61 -12.14 8.23
N ILE A 34 -9.49 -12.81 7.09
CA ILE A 34 -9.28 -12.17 5.80
C ILE A 34 -10.42 -11.21 5.44
N HIS A 35 -11.66 -11.54 5.85
CA HIS A 35 -12.79 -10.64 5.64
C HIS A 35 -12.67 -9.39 6.51
N GLY A 36 -12.33 -9.52 7.79
CA GLY A 36 -12.08 -8.39 8.67
C GLY A 36 -10.99 -7.46 8.13
N ILE A 37 -9.89 -8.03 7.64
CA ILE A 37 -8.81 -7.28 6.98
C ILE A 37 -9.33 -6.54 5.74
N PHE A 38 -10.11 -7.22 4.88
CA PHE A 38 -10.72 -6.61 3.70
C PHE A 38 -11.62 -5.41 4.07
N THR A 39 -12.52 -5.61 5.04
CA THR A 39 -13.46 -4.57 5.48
C THR A 39 -12.71 -3.37 6.05
N LYS A 40 -11.77 -3.60 6.96
CA LYS A 40 -11.01 -2.53 7.61
C LYS A 40 -10.17 -1.72 6.62
N ARG A 41 -9.56 -2.38 5.62
CA ARG A 41 -8.82 -1.69 4.55
C ARG A 41 -9.73 -0.80 3.70
N ARG A 42 -10.95 -1.25 3.40
CA ARG A 42 -11.94 -0.43 2.67
C ARG A 42 -12.41 0.76 3.50
N GLU A 43 -12.69 0.56 4.77
CA GLU A 43 -13.04 1.66 5.71
C GLU A 43 -11.92 2.71 5.77
N ASN A 44 -10.68 2.26 5.95
CA ASN A 44 -9.51 3.13 5.98
C ASN A 44 -9.30 3.89 4.67
N TYR A 45 -9.52 3.22 3.53
CA TYR A 45 -9.50 3.88 2.21
C TYR A 45 -10.56 4.98 2.11
N GLN A 46 -11.78 4.69 2.55
CA GLN A 46 -12.89 5.65 2.50
C GLN A 46 -12.60 6.89 3.37
N VAL A 47 -12.02 6.70 4.55
CA VAL A 47 -11.57 7.82 5.41
C VAL A 47 -10.60 8.73 4.66
N LEU A 48 -9.60 8.16 3.97
CA LEU A 48 -8.64 8.96 3.19
C LEU A 48 -9.31 9.69 2.02
N VAL A 49 -10.20 9.02 1.28
CA VAL A 49 -10.96 9.64 0.18
C VAL A 49 -11.75 10.84 0.70
N ASP A 50 -12.51 10.66 1.78
CA ASP A 50 -13.35 11.73 2.32
C ASP A 50 -12.55 12.92 2.84
N GLN A 51 -11.34 12.68 3.36
CA GLN A 51 -10.44 13.74 3.80
C GLN A 51 -9.75 14.49 2.66
N LEU A 52 -9.60 13.88 1.48
CA LEU A 52 -8.73 14.38 0.41
C LEU A 52 -9.45 14.75 -0.88
N LYS A 53 -10.71 14.34 -1.08
CA LYS A 53 -11.45 14.54 -2.34
C LYS A 53 -11.56 16.00 -2.80
N ASP A 54 -11.57 16.94 -1.85
CA ASP A 54 -11.68 18.38 -2.10
C ASP A 54 -10.38 19.14 -1.76
N ALA A 55 -9.28 18.42 -1.49
CA ALA A 55 -8.02 19.04 -1.10
C ALA A 55 -7.28 19.59 -2.33
N ASP A 56 -6.98 20.89 -2.33
CA ASP A 56 -6.22 21.50 -3.42
C ASP A 56 -4.80 20.92 -3.52
N GLY A 57 -4.31 20.80 -4.75
CA GLY A 57 -3.01 20.21 -5.05
C GLY A 57 -2.93 18.68 -4.91
N ILE A 58 -4.04 18.00 -4.61
CA ILE A 58 -4.13 16.54 -4.57
C ILE A 58 -5.15 16.05 -5.61
N GLU A 59 -4.87 14.92 -6.25
CA GLU A 59 -5.85 14.17 -7.04
C GLU A 59 -5.88 12.71 -6.59
N LEU A 60 -7.07 12.20 -6.30
CA LEU A 60 -7.30 10.76 -6.05
C LEU A 60 -7.35 10.03 -7.39
N LEU A 61 -6.51 9.01 -7.61
CA LEU A 61 -6.60 8.22 -8.85
C LEU A 61 -7.86 7.36 -8.88
N TYR A 62 -8.32 6.89 -7.72
CA TYR A 62 -9.52 6.09 -7.57
C TYR A 62 -10.38 6.69 -6.44
N PRO A 63 -11.26 7.65 -6.75
CA PRO A 63 -12.14 8.27 -5.74
C PRO A 63 -13.19 7.28 -5.19
N GLU A 64 -13.46 6.20 -5.93
CA GLU A 64 -14.36 5.14 -5.53
C GLU A 64 -13.68 3.78 -5.73
N LEU A 65 -14.12 2.77 -4.95
CA LEU A 65 -13.66 1.39 -5.08
C LEU A 65 -14.83 0.49 -5.49
N ASP A 66 -14.60 -0.36 -6.49
CA ASP A 66 -15.52 -1.45 -6.79
C ASP A 66 -15.78 -2.32 -5.56
N GLU A 67 -16.98 -2.90 -5.47
CA GLU A 67 -17.47 -3.64 -4.30
C GLU A 67 -16.50 -4.73 -3.81
N ASN A 68 -15.85 -5.43 -4.74
CA ASN A 68 -15.00 -6.59 -4.44
C ASN A 68 -13.49 -6.28 -4.44
N VAL A 69 -13.11 -5.00 -4.41
CA VAL A 69 -11.69 -4.60 -4.38
C VAL A 69 -11.20 -4.44 -2.94
N SER A 70 -10.13 -5.16 -2.62
CA SER A 70 -9.34 -4.94 -1.40
C SER A 70 -8.21 -3.96 -1.71
N PRO A 71 -8.24 -2.72 -1.21
CA PRO A 71 -7.18 -1.77 -1.51
C PRO A 71 -5.89 -2.17 -0.80
N GLN A 72 -4.77 -2.14 -1.52
CA GLN A 72 -3.44 -2.29 -0.92
C GLN A 72 -2.89 -0.94 -0.43
N SER A 73 -3.31 0.16 -1.08
CA SER A 73 -2.94 1.54 -0.74
C SER A 73 -3.99 2.50 -1.30
N CYS A 74 -3.95 3.76 -0.88
CA CYS A 74 -4.71 4.84 -1.50
C CYS A 74 -3.75 5.71 -2.35
N PRO A 75 -3.75 5.52 -3.69
CA PRO A 75 -2.86 6.26 -4.57
C PRO A 75 -3.41 7.67 -4.83
N ILE A 76 -2.54 8.67 -4.67
CA ILE A 76 -2.82 10.08 -4.94
C ILE A 76 -1.76 10.69 -5.85
N LEU A 77 -2.09 11.74 -6.58
CA LEU A 77 -1.13 12.59 -7.29
C LEU A 77 -0.96 13.91 -6.54
N ILE A 78 0.29 14.29 -6.27
CA ILE A 78 0.65 15.62 -5.75
C ILE A 78 0.90 16.53 -6.95
N LYS A 79 0.09 17.57 -7.13
CA LYS A 79 0.12 18.42 -8.35
C LYS A 79 1.01 19.65 -8.24
N ASN A 80 1.06 20.24 -7.05
CA ASN A 80 1.54 21.62 -6.89
C ASN A 80 2.93 21.71 -6.23
N LYS A 81 3.48 20.58 -5.77
CA LYS A 81 4.79 20.50 -5.10
C LYS A 81 5.58 19.28 -5.55
N ASN A 82 6.87 19.28 -5.27
CA ASN A 82 7.72 18.13 -5.51
C ASN A 82 7.31 16.98 -4.57
N ARG A 83 6.83 15.88 -5.16
CA ARG A 83 6.40 14.66 -4.46
C ARG A 83 7.49 14.10 -3.56
N ASP A 84 8.75 14.11 -3.97
CA ASP A 84 9.85 13.49 -3.22
C ASP A 84 10.13 14.25 -1.91
N ASP A 85 9.96 15.57 -1.91
CA ASP A 85 10.11 16.40 -0.71
C ASP A 85 8.97 16.14 0.29
N ILE A 86 7.73 16.02 -0.22
CA ILE A 86 6.56 15.65 0.59
C ILE A 86 6.74 14.25 1.18
N PHE A 87 7.13 13.28 0.33
CA PHE A 87 7.39 11.91 0.75
C PHE A 87 8.42 11.84 1.88
N LYS A 88 9.54 12.59 1.73
CA LYS A 88 10.55 12.69 2.77
C LYS A 88 10.00 13.28 4.06
N ALA A 89 9.31 14.41 4.00
CA ALA A 89 8.76 15.08 5.19
C ALA A 89 7.74 14.19 5.94
N MET A 90 6.86 13.51 5.20
CA MET A 90 5.87 12.60 5.79
C MET A 90 6.54 11.39 6.47
N ASN A 91 7.59 10.84 5.88
CA ASN A 91 8.33 9.71 6.46
C ASN A 91 9.21 10.12 7.64
N ASP A 92 9.85 11.29 7.59
CA ASP A 92 10.59 11.86 8.73
C ASP A 92 9.64 12.12 9.92
N LYS A 93 8.35 12.38 9.66
CA LYS A 93 7.30 12.52 10.68
C LYS A 93 6.78 11.17 11.22
N GLY A 94 7.13 10.05 10.58
CA GLY A 94 6.79 8.70 11.02
C GLY A 94 5.52 8.10 10.40
N PHE A 95 4.95 8.71 9.36
CA PHE A 95 3.71 8.21 8.74
C PHE A 95 3.92 7.00 7.82
N GLY A 96 5.15 6.70 7.39
CA GLY A 96 5.45 5.49 6.63
C GLY A 96 4.78 5.41 5.26
N LEU A 97 4.80 6.51 4.50
CA LEU A 97 4.28 6.52 3.13
C LEU A 97 5.16 5.64 2.25
N VAL A 98 4.53 5.01 1.26
CA VAL A 98 5.22 4.24 0.24
C VAL A 98 5.11 4.99 -1.08
N SER A 99 6.22 5.13 -1.79
CA SER A 99 6.22 5.60 -3.17
C SER A 99 6.45 4.38 -4.05
N LEU A 100 5.36 3.72 -4.47
CA LEU A 100 5.49 2.73 -5.51
C LEU A 100 6.04 3.44 -6.76
N TYR A 101 7.04 2.84 -7.41
CA TYR A 101 7.72 3.42 -8.58
C TYR A 101 8.57 4.67 -8.30
N TYR A 102 9.14 4.81 -7.10
CA TYR A 102 10.07 5.90 -6.72
C TYR A 102 11.13 6.20 -7.79
N HIS A 103 11.66 5.15 -8.42
CA HIS A 103 12.46 5.27 -9.63
C HIS A 103 11.83 4.47 -10.76
N MET A 104 11.34 5.18 -11.77
CA MET A 104 11.00 4.56 -13.05
C MET A 104 12.23 3.84 -13.60
N ILE A 105 12.06 2.58 -14.01
CA ILE A 105 13.13 1.79 -14.62
C ILE A 105 13.58 2.41 -15.93
N GLU A 106 14.87 2.30 -16.26
CA GLU A 106 15.48 2.95 -17.44
C GLU A 106 14.69 2.73 -18.74
N PRO A 107 14.19 1.51 -19.06
CA PRO A 107 13.40 1.30 -20.28
C PRO A 107 12.12 2.13 -20.35
N LEU A 108 11.56 2.51 -19.20
CA LEU A 108 10.32 3.29 -19.13
C LEU A 108 10.57 4.81 -19.08
N ARG A 109 11.77 5.25 -18.68
CA ARG A 109 12.12 6.69 -18.62
C ARG A 109 12.08 7.38 -19.98
N GLN A 110 12.31 6.60 -21.04
CA GLN A 110 12.28 7.08 -22.42
C GLN A 110 10.97 6.72 -23.12
N THR A 111 9.91 6.31 -22.40
CA THR A 111 8.63 6.09 -23.07
C THR A 111 8.09 7.40 -23.63
N ALA A 112 7.48 7.32 -24.80
CA ALA A 112 6.71 8.42 -25.37
C ALA A 112 5.38 8.66 -24.62
N TYR A 113 5.05 7.85 -23.60
CA TYR A 113 3.80 7.94 -22.86
C TYR A 113 3.91 8.97 -21.74
N GLU A 114 3.50 10.20 -22.06
CA GLU A 114 3.50 11.32 -21.12
C GLU A 114 2.77 11.01 -19.81
N SER A 115 1.66 10.28 -19.87
CA SER A 115 0.89 9.88 -18.68
C SER A 115 1.70 9.03 -17.70
N ALA A 116 2.54 8.12 -18.19
CA ALA A 116 3.41 7.29 -17.34
C ALA A 116 4.50 8.14 -16.68
N ASN A 117 5.14 9.01 -17.47
CA ASN A 117 6.17 9.94 -16.97
C ASN A 117 5.60 10.90 -15.92
N TYR A 118 4.42 11.46 -16.18
CA TYR A 118 3.71 12.31 -15.24
C TYR A 118 3.36 11.55 -13.97
N THR A 119 2.67 10.42 -14.07
CA THR A 119 2.23 9.64 -12.90
C THR A 119 3.39 9.27 -12.00
N SER A 120 4.52 8.79 -12.55
CA SER A 120 5.67 8.36 -11.74
C SER A 120 6.29 9.47 -10.87
N LYS A 121 6.22 10.73 -11.35
CA LYS A 121 6.78 11.90 -10.65
C LYS A 121 5.84 12.47 -9.60
N HIS A 122 4.55 12.19 -9.68
CA HIS A 122 3.53 12.83 -8.84
C HIS A 122 2.82 11.83 -7.92
N ILE A 123 2.84 10.53 -8.21
CA ILE A 123 2.09 9.51 -7.45
C ILE A 123 2.68 9.27 -6.06
N THR A 124 1.84 9.14 -5.05
CA THR A 124 2.20 8.66 -3.72
C THR A 124 1.14 7.68 -3.24
N ASN A 125 1.53 6.66 -2.47
CA ASN A 125 0.62 5.66 -1.96
C ASN A 125 0.47 5.81 -0.44
N LEU A 126 -0.72 6.22 -0.01
CA LEU A 126 -1.05 6.32 1.40
C LEU A 126 -1.40 4.93 1.97
N PRO A 127 -1.02 4.65 3.23
CA PRO A 127 -1.30 3.38 3.86
C PRO A 127 -2.79 3.23 4.16
N VAL A 128 -3.33 2.04 3.92
CA VAL A 128 -4.70 1.64 4.32
C VAL A 128 -4.68 0.42 5.23
N HIS A 129 -3.54 0.18 5.90
CA HIS A 129 -3.29 -1.03 6.67
C HIS A 129 -4.41 -1.30 7.70
N GLN A 130 -4.71 -2.59 7.91
CA GLN A 130 -5.78 -3.00 8.83
C GLN A 130 -5.52 -2.60 10.29
N ASP A 131 -4.26 -2.34 10.65
CA ASP A 131 -3.85 -1.98 12.00
C ASP A 131 -3.94 -0.46 12.26
N CYS A 132 -4.28 0.34 11.25
CA CYS A 132 -4.42 1.78 11.39
C CYS A 132 -5.80 2.16 11.93
N GLU A 133 -5.83 3.11 12.85
CA GLU A 133 -7.05 3.74 13.32
C GLU A 133 -7.41 4.97 12.47
N ALA A 134 -8.71 5.23 12.33
CA ALA A 134 -9.20 6.36 11.53
C ALA A 134 -8.61 7.71 12.00
N SER A 135 -8.40 7.88 13.30
CA SER A 135 -7.79 9.09 13.86
C SER A 135 -6.32 9.30 13.44
N GLU A 136 -5.59 8.23 13.17
CA GLU A 136 -4.21 8.29 12.69
C GLU A 136 -4.18 8.67 11.21
N LEU A 137 -5.11 8.14 10.43
CA LEU A 137 -5.30 8.50 9.03
C LEU A 137 -5.70 9.97 8.87
N ILE A 138 -6.57 10.48 9.75
CA ILE A 138 -6.93 11.91 9.76
C ILE A 138 -5.69 12.77 10.04
N LYS A 139 -4.91 12.45 11.08
CA LYS A 139 -3.64 13.16 11.37
C LYS A 139 -2.67 13.14 10.19
N LEU A 140 -2.57 11.99 9.51
CA LEU A 140 -1.78 11.86 8.29
C LEU A 140 -2.26 12.83 7.22
N THR A 141 -3.57 12.84 6.93
CA THR A 141 -4.13 13.71 5.89
C THR A 141 -4.02 15.19 6.25
N ASP A 142 -4.18 15.56 7.52
CA ASP A 142 -4.04 16.95 7.97
C ASP A 142 -2.61 17.44 7.79
N TYR A 143 -1.61 16.67 8.22
CA TYR A 143 -0.22 17.01 8.01
C TYR A 143 0.16 17.07 6.53
N LEU A 144 -0.39 16.15 5.71
CA LEU A 144 -0.21 16.17 4.26
C LEU A 144 -0.77 17.46 3.63
N LYS A 145 -1.99 17.86 4.02
CA LYS A 145 -2.64 19.10 3.57
C LYS A 145 -1.80 20.32 3.95
N GLU A 146 -1.25 20.36 5.18
CA GLU A 146 -0.35 21.44 5.63
C GLU A 146 0.91 21.55 4.77
N LEU A 147 1.50 20.42 4.36
CA LEU A 147 2.69 20.42 3.52
C LEU A 147 2.39 20.86 2.08
N ILE A 148 1.16 20.70 1.60
CA ILE A 148 0.76 20.96 0.20
C ILE A 148 0.19 22.36 0.00
N ALA A 149 -0.48 22.93 1.01
CA ALA A 149 -0.91 24.33 1.04
C ALA A 149 0.26 25.30 0.78
#